data_AF-A0A835GDR3-F1
#
_entry.id   AF-A0A835GDR3-F1
#
_cell.length_a   1.000
_cell.length_b   1.000
_cell.length_c   1.000
_cell.angle_alpha   90.00
_cell.angle_beta   90.00
_cell.angle_gamma   90.00
#
_symmetry.space_group_name_H-M   'P 1'
#
loop_
_entity.id
_entity.type
_entity.pdbx_description
1 polymer ?
#
loop_
_entity_poly.entity_id
_entity_poly.type
_entity_poly.pdbx_seq_one_letter_code
_entity_poly.pdbx_strand_id
1 'polypeptide(L)'
;MLFTLVYFPICFYCDWRELRGEHECNHVKLLNQVRCLCFTSILLPTTAFGDILFWRVWNTHRELIAPPSIHKVVPFWSQHCMHTVSLIVVLTDLVLVKRERPKSNVLNIGVLSSFLIAYTVVCVQSVMKGEYIYPGLKLFTGMKFPILVIYVFLENFFYYTSQWLVVDMVWGQGNLKKVV
;
A
#
# COMPACT_ATOMS: atom_id res chain seq x y z
N MET A 1 4.67 1.16 5.92
CA MET A 1 6.01 1.57 6.41
C MET A 1 7.07 0.46 6.46
N LEU A 2 6.76 -0.80 6.80
CA LEU A 2 7.79 -1.86 6.77
C LEU A 2 8.17 -2.29 5.34
N PHE A 3 7.19 -2.43 4.44
CA PHE A 3 7.47 -2.80 3.04
C PHE A 3 8.28 -1.73 2.30
N THR A 4 8.08 -0.44 2.61
CA THR A 4 8.88 0.66 2.04
C THR A 4 10.37 0.51 2.39
N LEU A 5 10.71 0.02 3.59
CA LEU A 5 12.11 -0.16 4.00
C LEU A 5 12.85 -1.22 3.19
N VAL A 6 12.15 -2.24 2.70
CA VAL A 6 12.71 -3.27 1.81
C VAL A 6 12.64 -2.81 0.36
N TYR A 7 11.60 -2.08 -0.01
CA TYR A 7 11.36 -1.59 -1.36
C TYR A 7 12.42 -0.58 -1.81
N PHE A 8 12.74 0.43 -0.99
CA PHE A 8 13.68 1.48 -1.40
C PHE A 8 15.10 0.99 -1.72
N PRO A 9 15.71 0.10 -0.91
CA PRO A 9 17.00 -0.49 -1.26
C PRO A 9 16.97 -1.26 -2.59
N ILE A 10 15.88 -1.98 -2.87
CA ILE A 10 15.71 -2.70 -4.14
C ILE A 10 15.61 -1.70 -5.30
N CYS A 11 14.85 -0.62 -5.15
CA CYS A 11 14.76 0.43 -6.15
C CYS A 11 16.12 1.06 -6.41
N PHE A 12 16.81 1.49 -5.35
CA PHE A 12 18.13 2.10 -5.45
C PHE A 12 19.13 1.17 -6.16
N TYR A 13 19.13 -0.12 -5.85
CA TYR A 13 19.98 -1.10 -6.51
C TYR A 13 19.65 -1.25 -8.00
N CYS A 14 18.36 -1.35 -8.36
CA CYS A 14 17.95 -1.50 -9.75
C CYS A 14 18.30 -0.25 -10.56
N ASP A 15 18.03 0.94 -10.02
CA ASP A 15 18.29 2.21 -10.70
C ASP A 15 19.81 2.45 -10.84
N TRP A 16 20.61 2.07 -9.84
CA TRP A 16 22.08 2.11 -9.92
C TRP A 16 22.63 1.20 -11.02
N ARG A 17 22.08 -0.01 -11.16
CA ARG A 17 22.46 -0.95 -12.22
C ARG A 17 22.04 -0.46 -13.60
N GLU A 18 20.86 0.15 -13.70
CA GLU A 18 20.35 0.77 -14.91
C GLU A 18 21.26 1.94 -15.37
N LEU A 19 21.70 2.79 -14.44
CA LEU A 19 22.67 3.86 -14.71
C LEU A 19 24.04 3.34 -15.20
N ARG A 20 24.42 2.12 -14.83
CA ARG A 20 25.63 1.44 -15.33
C ARG A 20 25.44 0.76 -16.70
N GLY A 21 24.24 0.84 -17.28
CA GLY A 21 23.90 0.17 -18.54
C GLY A 21 23.59 -1.33 -18.38
N GLU A 22 23.59 -1.86 -17.16
CA GLU A 22 23.41 -3.29 -16.86
C GLU A 22 21.92 -3.71 -16.76
N HIS A 23 21.02 -2.94 -17.37
CA HIS A 23 19.58 -3.18 -17.37
C HIS A 23 19.18 -4.53 -17.99
N GLU A 24 20.01 -5.06 -18.90
CA GLU A 24 19.73 -6.30 -19.60
C GLU A 24 19.99 -7.57 -18.76
N CYS A 25 20.67 -7.43 -17.61
CA CYS A 25 20.96 -8.56 -16.73
C CYS A 25 19.65 -9.21 -16.22
N ASN A 26 19.54 -10.53 -16.36
CA ASN A 26 18.34 -11.29 -15.95
C ASN A 26 17.90 -11.03 -14.50
N HIS A 27 18.87 -10.90 -13.57
CA HIS A 27 18.57 -10.59 -12.17
C HIS A 27 17.98 -9.18 -11.99
N VAL A 28 18.43 -8.18 -12.75
CA VAL A 28 17.90 -6.81 -12.70
C VAL A 28 16.48 -6.77 -13.27
N LYS A 29 16.22 -7.47 -14.38
CA LYS A 29 14.87 -7.63 -14.94
C LYS A 29 13.91 -8.28 -13.96
N LEU A 30 14.33 -9.36 -13.30
CA LEU A 30 13.52 -10.05 -12.29
C LEU A 30 13.23 -9.13 -11.10
N LEU A 31 14.24 -8.43 -10.56
CA LEU A 31 14.05 -7.48 -9.47
C LEU A 31 13.11 -6.34 -9.87
N ASN A 32 13.20 -5.83 -11.10
CA ASN A 32 12.29 -4.83 -11.63
C ASN A 32 10.85 -5.34 -11.74
N GLN A 33 10.64 -6.59 -12.12
CA GLN A 33 9.30 -7.19 -12.14
C GLN A 33 8.76 -7.39 -10.73
N VAL A 34 9.58 -7.90 -9.80
CA VAL A 34 9.21 -8.11 -8.40
C VAL A 34 8.89 -6.77 -7.72
N ARG A 35 9.72 -5.75 -7.88
CA ARG A 35 9.46 -4.42 -7.30
C ARG A 35 8.18 -3.83 -7.87
N CYS A 36 7.92 -3.98 -9.17
CA CYS A 36 6.70 -3.51 -9.80
C CYS A 36 5.47 -4.21 -9.19
N LEU A 37 5.49 -5.55 -9.13
CA LEU A 37 4.43 -6.35 -8.53
C LEU A 37 4.18 -5.99 -7.07
N CYS A 38 5.23 -5.89 -6.25
CA CYS A 38 5.13 -5.51 -4.84
C CYS A 38 4.53 -4.11 -4.68
N PHE A 39 4.96 -3.17 -5.52
CA PHE A 39 4.45 -1.80 -5.50
C PHE A 39 2.95 -1.74 -5.83
N THR A 40 2.56 -2.30 -6.98
CA THR A 40 1.20 -2.20 -7.51
C THR A 40 0.20 -3.04 -6.73
N SER A 41 0.64 -4.20 -6.21
CA SER A 41 -0.24 -5.14 -5.51
C SER A 41 -0.33 -4.88 -4.01
N ILE A 42 0.75 -4.44 -3.36
CA ILE A 42 0.80 -4.28 -1.90
C ILE A 42 0.99 -2.82 -1.54
N LEU A 43 2.12 -2.23 -1.94
CA LEU A 43 2.59 -0.97 -1.37
C LEU A 43 1.58 0.16 -1.57
N LEU A 44 1.18 0.40 -2.82
CA LEU A 44 0.26 1.48 -3.14
C LEU A 44 -1.14 1.28 -2.51
N PRO A 45 -1.89 0.19 -2.78
CA PRO A 45 -3.26 0.07 -2.28
C PRO A 45 -3.32 0.08 -0.75
N THR A 46 -2.38 -0.60 -0.07
CA THR A 46 -2.40 -0.70 1.39
C THR A 46 -1.92 0.58 2.07
N THR A 47 -0.95 1.30 1.48
CA THR A 47 -0.51 2.61 2.00
C THR A 47 -1.59 3.65 1.81
N ALA A 48 -2.19 3.74 0.62
CA ALA A 48 -3.30 4.64 0.35
C ALA A 48 -4.49 4.38 1.30
N PHE A 49 -4.92 3.12 1.41
CA PHE A 49 -5.97 2.74 2.35
C PHE A 49 -5.61 3.08 3.79
N GLY A 50 -4.45 2.62 4.27
CA GLY A 50 -4.02 2.76 5.66
C GLY A 50 -3.87 4.21 6.09
N ASP A 51 -3.24 5.04 5.26
CA ASP A 51 -2.97 6.45 5.57
C ASP A 51 -4.23 7.30 5.48
N ILE A 52 -5.07 7.09 4.46
CA ILE A 52 -6.34 7.81 4.34
C ILE A 52 -7.31 7.38 5.46
N LEU A 53 -7.37 6.09 5.78
CA LEU A 53 -8.16 5.60 6.92
C LEU A 53 -7.64 6.17 8.24
N PHE A 54 -6.32 6.22 8.44
CA PHE A 54 -5.72 6.81 9.62
C PHE A 54 -6.19 8.25 9.81
N TRP A 55 -6.10 9.10 8.78
CA TRP A 55 -6.53 10.50 8.90
C TRP A 55 -8.04 10.64 9.07
N ARG A 56 -8.86 9.78 8.42
CA ARG A 56 -10.31 9.75 8.64
C ARG A 56 -10.64 9.49 10.12
N VAL A 57 -9.99 8.49 10.73
CA VAL A 57 -10.22 8.12 12.13
C VAL A 57 -9.56 9.12 13.09
N TRP A 58 -8.36 9.60 12.79
CA TRP A 58 -7.63 10.57 13.63
C TRP A 58 -8.43 11.85 13.84
N ASN A 59 -9.07 12.37 12.78
CA ASN A 59 -9.83 13.61 12.84
C ASN A 59 -11.23 13.46 13.46
N THR A 60 -11.75 12.23 13.55
CA THR A 60 -13.10 11.97 14.09
C THR A 60 -13.04 11.34 15.48
N HIS A 61 -12.32 10.22 15.61
CA HIS A 61 -12.26 9.36 16.79
C HIS A 61 -10.85 8.77 17.00
N ARG A 62 -9.86 9.63 17.34
CA ARG A 62 -8.45 9.23 17.52
C ARG A 62 -8.21 8.13 18.56
N GLU A 63 -9.09 8.02 19.55
CA GLU A 63 -9.08 6.99 20.60
C GLU A 63 -9.23 5.57 20.04
N LEU A 64 -9.76 5.42 18.83
CA LEU A 64 -9.87 4.14 18.14
C LEU A 64 -8.53 3.64 17.60
N ILE A 65 -7.58 4.56 17.36
CA ILE A 65 -6.23 4.23 16.87
C ILE A 65 -5.33 3.87 18.04
N ALA A 66 -5.33 4.69 19.10
CA ALA A 66 -4.44 4.51 20.25
C ALA A 66 -5.02 5.15 21.52
N PRO A 67 -4.67 4.65 22.71
CA PRO A 67 -5.02 5.29 23.97
C PRO A 67 -4.42 6.71 24.06
N PRO A 68 -5.09 7.66 24.74
CA PRO A 68 -4.61 9.05 24.84
C PRO A 68 -3.21 9.19 25.46
N SER A 69 -2.77 8.22 26.26
CA SER A 69 -1.43 8.19 26.84
C SER A 69 -0.33 8.11 25.78
N ILE A 70 -0.57 7.45 24.64
CA ILE A 70 0.40 7.32 23.55
C ILE A 70 0.69 8.68 22.90
N HIS A 71 -0.26 9.60 22.85
CA HIS A 71 -0.05 10.94 22.26
C HIS A 71 0.94 11.80 23.05
N LYS A 72 1.27 11.43 24.29
CA LYS A 72 2.33 12.07 25.07
C LYS A 72 3.73 11.62 24.66
N VAL A 73 3.83 10.44 24.05
CA VAL A 73 5.09 9.81 23.63
C VAL A 73 5.31 10.00 22.14
N VAL A 74 4.26 9.83 21.34
CA VAL A 74 4.28 9.97 19.88
C VAL A 74 3.80 11.36 19.52
N PRO A 75 4.72 12.26 19.12
CA PRO A 75 4.36 13.63 18.79
C PRO A 75 3.59 13.70 17.47
N PHE A 76 2.81 14.76 17.30
CA PHE A 76 1.97 14.94 16.11
C PHE A 76 2.75 14.91 14.79
N TRP A 77 3.94 15.50 14.75
CA TRP A 77 4.79 15.47 13.55
C TRP A 77 5.16 14.04 13.14
N SER A 78 5.33 13.13 14.12
CA SER A 78 5.64 11.72 13.84
C SER A 78 4.48 11.05 13.10
N GLN A 79 3.23 11.44 13.40
CA GLN A 79 2.06 10.91 12.69
C GLN A 79 2.06 11.36 11.22
N HIS A 80 2.44 12.61 10.94
CA HIS A 80 2.64 13.08 9.58
C HIS A 80 3.75 12.34 8.85
N CYS A 81 4.88 12.06 9.51
CA CYS A 81 5.94 11.24 8.93
C CYS A 81 5.46 9.82 8.59
N MET A 82 4.62 9.22 9.43
CA MET A 82 4.13 7.86 9.25
C MET A 82 2.99 7.71 8.25
N HIS A 83 2.18 8.76 8.04
CA HIS A 83 0.94 8.67 7.26
C HIS A 83 0.77 9.71 6.14
N THR A 84 1.32 10.91 6.27
CA THR A 84 1.26 11.91 5.18
C THR A 84 2.44 11.72 4.23
N VAL A 85 3.65 11.64 4.78
CA VAL A 85 4.86 11.49 3.98
C VAL A 85 4.87 10.16 3.25
N SER A 86 4.47 9.07 3.90
CA SER A 86 4.30 7.76 3.27
C SER A 86 3.37 7.82 2.06
N LEU A 87 2.19 8.45 2.20
CA LEU A 87 1.21 8.60 1.13
C LEU A 87 1.77 9.43 -0.03
N ILE A 88 2.38 10.58 0.28
CA ILE A 88 3.02 11.43 -0.74
C ILE A 88 4.07 10.63 -1.50
N VAL A 89 4.94 9.91 -0.80
CA VAL A 89 6.03 9.16 -1.41
C VAL A 89 5.51 8.07 -2.36
N VAL A 90 4.51 7.28 -1.96
CA VAL A 90 3.94 6.25 -2.87
C VAL A 90 3.22 6.88 -4.07
N LEU A 91 2.56 8.03 -3.91
CA LEU A 91 1.93 8.73 -5.02
C LEU A 91 2.95 9.35 -5.98
N THR A 92 4.02 9.93 -5.44
CA THR A 92 5.13 10.46 -6.24
C THR A 92 5.80 9.33 -7.03
N ASP A 93 6.05 8.18 -6.41
CA ASP A 93 6.62 7.02 -7.10
C ASP A 93 5.69 6.50 -8.21
N LEU A 94 4.38 6.44 -7.96
CA LEU A 94 3.38 6.06 -8.96
C LEU A 94 3.43 6.95 -10.21
N VAL A 95 3.66 8.25 -10.03
CA VAL A 95 3.71 9.22 -11.12
C VAL A 95 5.07 9.23 -11.81
N LEU A 96 6.17 9.22 -11.05
CA LEU A 96 7.53 9.42 -11.60
C LEU A 96 8.14 8.16 -12.21
N VAL A 97 7.81 6.98 -11.68
CA VAL A 97 8.39 5.73 -12.17
C VAL A 97 7.42 5.10 -13.17
N LYS A 98 7.89 4.96 -14.42
CA LYS A 98 7.11 4.40 -15.51
C LYS A 98 6.68 2.97 -15.19
N ARG A 99 5.38 2.73 -15.24
CA ARG A 99 4.75 1.42 -15.08
C ARG A 99 3.78 1.18 -16.23
N GLU A 100 3.56 -0.09 -16.53
CA GLU A 100 2.57 -0.51 -17.51
C GLU A 100 1.57 -1.43 -16.84
N ARG A 101 0.30 -1.32 -17.27
CA ARG A 101 -0.76 -2.19 -16.79
C ARG A 101 -0.43 -3.65 -17.10
N PRO A 102 -0.54 -4.57 -16.13
CA PRO A 102 -0.27 -5.97 -16.39
C PRO A 102 -1.31 -6.53 -17.35
N LYS A 103 -0.88 -7.41 -18.27
CA LYS A 103 -1.77 -8.11 -19.21
C LYS A 103 -2.84 -8.94 -18.48
N SER A 104 -2.52 -9.43 -17.29
CA SER A 104 -3.43 -10.14 -16.40
C SER A 104 -3.32 -9.62 -14.98
N ASN A 105 -4.47 -9.30 -14.37
CA ASN A 105 -4.54 -8.85 -12.99
C ASN A 105 -4.54 -9.99 -11.97
N VAL A 106 -4.61 -11.26 -12.42
CA VAL A 106 -4.77 -12.43 -11.52
C VAL A 106 -3.65 -12.51 -10.49
N LEU A 107 -2.39 -12.37 -10.92
CA LEU A 107 -1.25 -12.41 -10.00
C LEU A 107 -1.29 -11.25 -9.00
N ASN A 108 -1.56 -10.03 -9.46
CA ASN A 108 -1.58 -8.83 -8.62
C ASN A 108 -2.69 -8.90 -7.56
N ILE A 109 -3.91 -9.26 -8.01
CA ILE A 109 -5.07 -9.43 -7.13
C ILE A 109 -4.83 -10.59 -6.16
N GLY A 110 -4.23 -11.69 -6.61
CA GLY A 110 -3.84 -12.81 -5.76
C GLY A 110 -2.90 -12.37 -4.64
N VAL A 111 -1.82 -11.65 -4.97
CA VAL A 111 -0.85 -11.12 -3.99
C VAL A 111 -1.52 -10.17 -3.00
N LEU A 112 -2.32 -9.21 -3.49
CA LEU A 112 -3.08 -8.29 -2.63
C LEU A 112 -4.01 -9.06 -1.69
N SER A 113 -4.78 -10.00 -2.23
CA SER A 113 -5.75 -10.77 -1.45
C SER A 113 -5.04 -11.63 -0.39
N SER A 114 -3.95 -12.31 -0.74
CA SER A 114 -3.13 -13.06 0.22
C SER A 114 -2.61 -12.18 1.35
N PHE A 115 -2.16 -10.95 1.03
CA PHE A 115 -1.71 -10.00 2.04
C PHE A 115 -2.85 -9.57 2.98
N LEU A 116 -4.01 -9.21 2.43
CA LEU A 116 -5.18 -8.81 3.22
C LEU A 116 -5.72 -9.96 4.09
N ILE A 117 -5.72 -11.19 3.58
CA ILE A 117 -6.08 -12.39 4.34
C ILE A 117 -5.11 -12.58 5.50
N ALA A 118 -3.79 -12.53 5.25
CA ALA A 118 -2.78 -12.69 6.30
C ALA A 118 -2.95 -11.65 7.42
N TYR A 119 -3.19 -10.38 7.06
CA TYR A 119 -3.45 -9.34 8.05
C TYR A 119 -4.78 -9.53 8.78
N THR A 120 -5.82 -10.01 8.08
CA THR A 120 -7.10 -10.35 8.70
C THR A 120 -6.95 -11.47 9.73
N VAL A 121 -6.13 -12.49 9.46
CA VAL A 121 -5.82 -13.56 10.43
C VAL A 121 -5.16 -12.98 11.69
N VAL A 122 -4.23 -12.04 11.53
CA VAL A 122 -3.59 -11.35 12.65
C VAL A 122 -4.62 -10.55 13.48
N CYS A 123 -5.56 -9.85 12.83
CA CYS A 123 -6.67 -9.16 13.51
C CYS A 123 -7.60 -10.14 14.25
N VAL A 124 -7.94 -11.28 13.64
CA VAL A 124 -8.77 -12.32 14.28
C VAL A 124 -8.06 -12.86 15.53
N GLN A 125 -6.78 -13.21 15.43
CA GLN A 125 -6.00 -13.70 16.56
C GLN A 125 -5.92 -12.67 17.70
N SER A 126 -5.74 -11.40 17.35
CA SER A 126 -5.74 -10.27 18.29
C SER A 126 -7.07 -10.15 19.03
N VAL A 127 -8.20 -10.27 18.32
CA VAL A 127 -9.55 -10.26 18.93
C VAL A 127 -9.76 -11.49 19.83
N MET A 128 -9.35 -12.67 19.40
CA MET A 128 -9.50 -13.92 20.16
C MET A 128 -8.71 -13.90 21.48
N LYS A 129 -7.53 -13.28 21.50
CA LYS A 129 -6.70 -13.15 22.71
C LYS A 129 -7.13 -12.01 23.63
N GLY A 130 -7.99 -11.11 23.16
CA GLY A 130 -8.33 -9.87 23.87
C GLY A 130 -7.21 -8.81 23.85
N GLU A 131 -6.13 -9.06 23.09
CA GLU A 131 -4.99 -8.16 22.91
C GLU A 131 -5.15 -7.40 21.59
N TYR A 132 -5.97 -6.36 21.59
CA TYR A 132 -6.34 -5.63 20.37
C TYR A 132 -5.16 -4.83 19.81
N ILE A 133 -4.83 -5.05 18.53
CA ILE A 133 -3.82 -4.27 17.80
C ILE A 133 -4.20 -2.79 17.76
N TYR A 134 -5.50 -2.49 17.64
CA TYR A 134 -6.07 -1.16 17.78
C TYR A 134 -7.23 -1.20 18.77
N PRO A 135 -7.36 -0.22 19.69
CA PRO A 135 -8.50 -0.15 20.60
C PRO A 135 -9.86 -0.22 19.88
N GLY A 136 -9.96 0.38 18.70
CA GLY A 136 -11.18 0.39 17.88
C GLY A 136 -11.66 -1.00 17.45
N LEU A 137 -10.78 -2.01 17.33
CA LEU A 137 -11.18 -3.38 16.98
C LEU A 137 -12.14 -3.99 18.00
N LYS A 138 -12.11 -3.53 19.26
CA LYS A 138 -13.05 -3.94 20.30
C LYS A 138 -14.51 -3.63 19.95
N LEU A 139 -14.75 -2.62 19.11
CA LEU A 139 -16.10 -2.21 18.68
C LEU A 139 -16.67 -3.11 17.58
N PHE A 140 -15.82 -3.87 16.89
CA PHE A 140 -16.18 -4.73 15.78
C PHE A 140 -16.36 -6.18 16.27
N THR A 141 -17.46 -6.44 16.97
CA THR A 141 -17.85 -7.78 17.43
C THR A 141 -19.02 -8.34 16.61
N GLY A 142 -19.13 -9.68 16.56
CA GLY A 142 -20.18 -10.36 15.81
C GLY A 142 -20.18 -9.98 14.32
N MET A 143 -21.34 -9.59 13.79
CA MET A 143 -21.52 -9.24 12.37
C MET A 143 -20.74 -7.99 11.93
N LYS A 144 -20.32 -7.14 12.86
CA LYS A 144 -19.54 -5.93 12.51
C LYS A 144 -18.13 -6.29 12.00
N PHE A 145 -17.56 -7.40 12.45
CA PHE A 145 -16.21 -7.80 12.04
C PHE A 145 -16.15 -8.26 10.58
N PRO A 146 -17.01 -9.17 10.08
CA PRO A 146 -17.06 -9.48 8.65
C PRO A 146 -17.33 -8.25 7.77
N ILE A 147 -18.17 -7.32 8.22
CA ILE A 147 -18.43 -6.06 7.49
C ILE A 147 -17.14 -5.23 7.38
N LEU A 148 -16.37 -5.11 8.46
CA LEU A 148 -15.06 -4.44 8.44
C LEU A 148 -14.10 -5.11 7.45
N VAL A 149 -14.05 -6.45 7.43
CA VAL A 149 -13.20 -7.19 6.47
C VAL A 149 -13.63 -6.89 5.04
N ILE A 150 -14.92 -6.94 4.73
CA ILE A 150 -15.44 -6.61 3.39
C ILE A 150 -15.06 -5.16 3.02
N TYR A 151 -15.24 -4.21 3.92
CA TYR A 151 -14.88 -2.80 3.71
C TYR A 151 -13.38 -2.64 3.39
N VAL A 152 -12.51 -3.30 4.15
CA VAL A 152 -11.04 -3.28 3.92
C VAL A 152 -10.71 -3.81 2.53
N PHE A 153 -11.31 -4.93 2.11
CA PHE A 153 -11.09 -5.51 0.79
C PHE A 153 -11.58 -4.57 -0.33
N LEU A 154 -12.79 -4.04 -0.19
CA LEU A 154 -13.38 -3.14 -1.18
C LEU A 154 -12.53 -1.88 -1.39
N GLU A 155 -12.10 -1.22 -0.31
CA GLU A 155 -11.25 -0.02 -0.43
C GLU A 155 -9.87 -0.34 -1.01
N ASN A 156 -9.24 -1.45 -0.62
CA ASN A 156 -7.95 -1.83 -1.20
C ASN A 156 -8.07 -2.17 -2.70
N PHE A 157 -9.15 -2.83 -3.12
CA PHE A 157 -9.40 -3.07 -4.55
C PHE A 157 -9.75 -1.80 -5.31
N PHE A 158 -10.43 -0.85 -4.66
CA PHE A 158 -10.65 0.48 -5.21
C PHE A 158 -9.31 1.19 -5.48
N TYR A 159 -8.42 1.28 -4.48
CA TYR A 159 -7.10 1.90 -4.68
C TYR A 159 -6.27 1.13 -5.72
N TYR A 160 -6.29 -0.20 -5.68
CA TYR A 160 -5.63 -1.03 -6.69
C TYR A 160 -6.11 -0.72 -8.10
N THR A 161 -7.42 -0.53 -8.31
CA THR A 161 -7.99 -0.26 -9.63
C THR A 161 -7.73 1.18 -10.06
N SER A 162 -7.87 2.13 -9.14
CA SER A 162 -7.68 3.57 -9.39
C SER A 162 -6.26 3.91 -9.84
N GLN A 163 -5.25 3.16 -9.37
CA GLN A 163 -3.86 3.42 -9.75
C GLN A 163 -3.63 3.34 -11.25
N TRP A 164 -4.34 2.44 -11.94
CA TRP A 164 -4.17 2.25 -13.38
C TRP A 164 -4.71 3.43 -14.16
N LEU A 165 -5.76 4.11 -13.66
CA LEU A 165 -6.22 5.37 -14.24
C LEU A 165 -5.12 6.43 -14.20
N VAL A 166 -4.42 6.54 -13.07
CA VAL A 166 -3.30 7.48 -12.92
C VAL A 166 -2.14 7.10 -13.85
N VAL A 167 -1.77 5.82 -13.89
CA VAL A 167 -0.71 5.32 -14.77
C VAL A 167 -1.05 5.58 -16.24
N ASP A 168 -2.27 5.29 -16.68
CA ASP A 168 -2.71 5.49 -18.05
C ASP A 168 -2.76 6.98 -18.41
N MET A 169 -3.15 7.86 -17.47
CA MET A 169 -3.12 9.31 -17.67
C MET A 169 -1.69 9.87 -17.83
N VAL A 170 -0.74 9.41 -17.01
CA VAL A 170 0.64 9.92 -17.01
C VAL A 170 1.48 9.30 -18.13
N TRP A 171 1.34 7.98 -18.36
CA TRP A 171 2.23 7.21 -19.23
C TRP A 171 1.55 6.66 -20.49
N GLY A 172 0.22 6.66 -20.59
CA GLY A 172 -0.52 6.08 -21.70
C GLY A 172 -0.49 6.88 -23.01
N GLN A 173 -0.10 8.16 -22.97
CA GLN A 173 -0.09 9.04 -24.15
C GLN A 173 0.95 8.64 -25.22
N GLY A 174 1.96 7.83 -24.88
CA GLY A 174 2.97 7.34 -25.83
C GLY A 174 2.45 6.31 -26.84
N ASN A 175 1.33 5.62 -26.53
CA ASN A 175 0.75 4.61 -27.42
C ASN A 175 -0.16 5.21 -28.51
N LEU A 176 -0.67 6.43 -28.32
CA LEU A 176 -1.47 7.14 -29.33
C LEU A 176 -0.63 7.68 -30.49
N LYS A 177 0.66 7.97 -30.27
CA LYS A 177 1.57 8.50 -31.30
C LYS A 177 2.17 7.43 -32.24
N LYS A 178 1.97 6.15 -31.96
CA LYS A 178 2.46 5.04 -32.82
C LYS A 178 1.42 4.53 -33.83
N VAL A 179 0.22 5.11 -33.83
CA VAL A 179 -0.93 4.67 -34.65
C VAL A 179 -1.28 5.71 -35.73
N VAL A 180 -0.44 6.73 -35.94
CA VAL A 180 -0.57 7.72 -37.02
C VAL A 180 0.64 7.63 -37.94
#